data_AF-A0A923V837-F1
#
_entry.id   AF-A0A923V837-F1
#
_cell.length_a   1.000
_cell.length_b   1.000
_cell.length_c   1.000
_cell.angle_alpha   90.00
_cell.angle_beta   90.00
_cell.angle_gamma   90.00
#
_symmetry.space_group_name_H-M   'P 1'
#
loop_
_entity.id
_entity.type
_entity.pdbx_description
1 polymer ?
#
loop_
_entity_poly.entity_id
_entity_poly.type
_entity_poly.pdbx_seq_one_letter_code
_entity_poly.pdbx_strand_id
1 'polypeptide(L)' 'MKKMNELMKELGFNPHGSDAVKEAFIKNLIKASSGIDVITPTEKKIIQANPHKIVQFPNQLSFEFSEEVVPKQKQSVS' A
#
# COMPACT_ATOMS: atom_id res chain seq x y z
N MET A 1 -13.28 18.99 -8.06
CA MET A 1 -12.83 17.62 -7.78
C MET A 1 -13.45 16.69 -8.81
N LYS A 2 -12.66 15.83 -9.47
CA LYS A 2 -13.20 14.80 -10.37
C LYS A 2 -13.98 13.76 -9.57
N LYS A 3 -15.05 13.21 -10.13
CA LYS A 3 -15.81 12.14 -9.46
C LYS A 3 -15.02 10.83 -9.56
N MET A 4 -15.11 9.98 -8.52
CA MET A 4 -14.42 8.67 -8.49
C MET A 4 -14.64 7.86 -9.78
N ASN A 5 -15.88 7.85 -10.28
CA ASN A 5 -16.25 7.14 -11.51
C ASN A 5 -15.51 7.69 -12.74
N GLU A 6 -15.27 8.99 -12.82
CA GLU A 6 -14.52 9.60 -13.93
C GLU A 6 -13.05 9.19 -13.87
N LEU A 7 -12.46 9.20 -12.67
CA LEU A 7 -11.08 8.76 -12.46
C LEU A 7 -10.91 7.27 -12.79
N MET A 8 -11.84 6.42 -12.35
CA MET A 8 -11.85 5.00 -12.69
C MET A 8 -11.91 4.81 -14.21
N LYS A 9 -12.80 5.53 -14.89
CA LYS A 9 -12.93 5.46 -16.36
C LYS A 9 -11.66 5.92 -17.08
N GLU A 10 -11.04 7.02 -16.64
CA GLU A 10 -9.78 7.54 -17.20
C GLU A 10 -8.64 6.52 -17.10
N LEU A 11 -8.59 5.76 -16.01
CA LEU A 11 -7.57 4.74 -15.76
C LEU A 11 -7.93 3.36 -16.34
N GLY A 12 -9.02 3.24 -17.10
CA GLY A 12 -9.45 2.00 -17.73
C GLY A 12 -10.19 1.01 -16.81
N PHE A 13 -10.59 1.44 -15.62
CA PHE A 13 -11.42 0.64 -14.71
C PHE A 13 -12.91 0.85 -14.97
N ASN A 14 -13.73 -0.15 -14.64
CA ASN A 14 -15.18 -0.07 -14.79
C ASN A 14 -15.79 0.89 -13.74
N PRO A 15 -16.36 2.05 -14.14
CA PRO A 15 -16.95 3.01 -13.21
C PRO A 15 -18.26 2.53 -12.55
N HIS A 16 -18.88 1.48 -13.10
CA HIS A 16 -20.10 0.86 -12.60
C HIS A 16 -19.82 -0.42 -11.81
N GLY A 17 -18.57 -0.64 -11.40
CA GLY A 17 -18.21 -1.75 -10.52
C GLY A 17 -18.95 -1.72 -9.19
N SER A 18 -19.03 -2.88 -8.54
CA SER A 18 -19.57 -3.00 -7.18
C SER A 18 -18.75 -2.19 -6.18
N ASP A 19 -19.31 -1.90 -5.01
CA ASP A 19 -18.61 -1.10 -3.99
C ASP A 19 -17.29 -1.73 -3.55
N ALA A 20 -17.19 -3.07 -3.54
CA ALA A 20 -15.94 -3.78 -3.29
C ALA A 20 -14.85 -3.46 -4.33
N VAL A 21 -15.22 -3.29 -5.60
CA VAL A 21 -14.28 -2.92 -6.67
C VAL A 21 -13.79 -1.49 -6.49
N LYS A 22 -14.69 -0.58 -6.12
CA LYS A 22 -14.33 0.83 -5.82
C LYS A 22 -13.42 0.91 -4.60
N GLU A 23 -13.70 0.13 -3.56
CA GLU A 23 -12.85 0.02 -2.38
C GLU A 23 -11.44 -0.51 -2.72
N ALA A 24 -11.36 -1.58 -3.52
CA ALA A 24 -10.09 -2.13 -3.97
C ALA A 24 -9.29 -1.12 -4.82
N PHE A 25 -9.98 -0.37 -5.68
CA PHE A 25 -9.38 0.71 -6.46
C PHE A 25 -8.77 1.78 -5.55
N ILE A 26 -9.52 2.27 -4.55
CA ILE A 26 -9.02 3.24 -3.56
C ILE A 26 -7.83 2.68 -2.77
N LYS A 27 -7.93 1.43 -2.31
CA LYS A 27 -6.86 0.74 -1.57
C LYS A 27 -5.55 0.73 -2.36
N ASN A 28 -5.63 0.42 -3.66
CA ASN A 28 -4.46 0.43 -4.54
C ASN A 28 -3.89 1.85 -4.72
N LEU A 29 -4.73 2.89 -4.80
CA LEU A 29 -4.25 4.27 -4.85
C LEU A 29 -3.52 4.70 -3.57
N ILE A 30 -4.05 4.33 -2.40
CA ILE A 30 -3.40 4.61 -1.11
C ILE A 30 -2.06 3.88 -1.02
N LYS A 31 -2.02 2.60 -1.41
CA LYS A 31 -0.78 1.81 -1.44
C LYS A 31 0.25 2.43 -2.38
N ALA A 32 -0.17 2.87 -3.57
CA ALA A 32 0.74 3.49 -4.53
C ALA A 32 1.27 4.86 -4.06
N SER A 33 0.46 5.65 -3.35
CA SER A 33 0.85 6.99 -2.90
C SER A 33 1.65 7.01 -1.60
N SER A 34 1.36 6.09 -0.68
CA SER A 34 1.90 6.11 0.69
C SER A 34 2.71 4.87 1.05
N GLY A 35 2.63 3.80 0.25
CA GLY A 35 3.19 2.50 0.57
C GLY A 35 2.42 1.72 1.65
N ILE A 36 1.32 2.28 2.17
CA ILE A 36 0.56 1.70 3.29
C ILE A 36 -0.53 0.76 2.77
N ASP A 37 -0.60 -0.45 3.34
CA ASP A 37 -1.71 -1.36 3.16
C ASP A 37 -2.88 -1.01 4.08
N VAL A 38 -4.06 -0.76 3.50
CA VAL A 38 -5.29 -0.37 4.23
C VAL A 38 -6.34 -1.48 4.11
N ILE A 39 -7.02 -1.77 5.22
CA ILE A 39 -8.15 -2.71 5.26
C ILE A 39 -9.42 -1.98 4.85
N THR A 40 -10.13 -2.49 3.83
CA THR A 40 -11.39 -1.86 3.38
C THR A 40 -12.58 -2.26 4.27
N PRO A 41 -13.68 -1.48 4.29
CA PRO A 41 -14.88 -1.84 5.03
C PRO A 41 -15.46 -3.21 4.66
N THR A 42 -15.48 -3.57 3.37
CA THR A 42 -15.93 -4.90 2.92
C THR A 42 -15.02 -6.01 3.45
N GLU A 43 -13.69 -5.81 3.36
CA GLU A 43 -12.73 -6.74 3.94
C GLU A 43 -12.92 -6.89 5.46
N LYS A 44 -13.13 -5.77 6.17
CA LYS A 44 -13.39 -5.77 7.62
C LYS A 44 -14.63 -6.59 7.99
N LYS A 45 -15.73 -6.47 7.22
CA LYS A 45 -16.94 -7.29 7.43
C LYS A 45 -16.66 -8.77 7.24
N ILE A 46 -15.90 -9.14 6.21
CA ILE A 46 -15.56 -10.53 5.92
C ILE A 46 -14.67 -11.10 7.04
N ILE A 47 -13.70 -10.32 7.51
CA ILE A 47 -12.80 -10.68 8.62
C ILE A 47 -13.58 -10.89 9.91
N GLN A 48 -14.53 -10.01 10.23
CA GLN A 48 -15.41 -10.16 11.39
C GLN A 48 -16.26 -11.43 11.32
N ALA A 49 -16.77 -11.74 10.12
CA ALA A 49 -17.57 -12.95 9.90
C ALA A 49 -16.74 -14.25 9.88
N ASN A 50 -15.44 -14.16 9.57
CA ASN A 50 -14.55 -15.31 9.38
C ASN A 50 -13.17 -15.06 10.02
N PRO A 51 -13.09 -14.97 11.36
CA PRO A 51 -11.85 -14.60 12.05
C PRO A 51 -10.70 -15.60 11.85
N HIS A 52 -11.00 -16.87 11.53
CA HIS A 52 -9.99 -17.90 11.28
C HIS A 52 -9.35 -17.84 9.89
N LYS A 53 -9.88 -17.00 8.98
CA LYS A 53 -9.42 -16.93 7.58
C LYS A 53 -8.49 -15.73 7.31
N ILE A 54 -8.08 -15.00 8.35
CA ILE A 54 -7.24 -13.81 8.18
C ILE A 54 -5.85 -14.25 7.71
N VAL A 55 -5.54 -13.92 6.46
CA VAL A 55 -4.22 -14.13 5.87
C VAL A 55 -3.25 -13.16 6.53
N GLN A 56 -2.31 -13.66 7.34
CA GLN A 56 -1.17 -12.87 7.77
C GLN A 56 -0.39 -12.47 6.52
N PHE A 57 -0.34 -11.17 6.22
CA PHE A 57 0.57 -10.68 5.21
C PHE A 57 2.00 -10.96 5.69
N PRO A 58 2.85 -11.62 4.88
CA PRO A 58 4.24 -11.80 5.25
C PRO A 58 4.86 -10.42 5.50
N ASN A 59 5.65 -10.29 6.57
CA ASN A 59 6.32 -9.04 6.94
C ASN A 59 6.94 -8.39 5.70
N GLN A 60 6.47 -7.19 5.34
CA GLN A 60 7.11 -6.38 4.31
C GLN A 60 8.60 -6.29 4.64
N LEU A 61 9.45 -6.61 3.66
CA LEU A 61 10.90 -6.52 3.80
C LEU A 61 11.26 -5.08 4.18
N SER A 62 11.73 -4.89 5.42
CA SER A 62 12.34 -3.64 5.86
C SER A 62 13.71 -3.53 5.19
N PHE A 63 13.87 -2.60 4.26
CA PHE A 63 15.19 -2.26 3.73
C PHE A 63 15.85 -1.28 4.70
N GLU A 64 16.83 -1.75 5.47
CA GLU A 64 17.79 -0.87 6.12
C GLU A 64 18.71 -0.32 5.02
N PHE A 65 18.54 0.95 4.66
CA PHE A 65 19.53 1.66 3.86
C PHE A 65 20.74 1.89 4.76
N SER A 66 21.74 1.01 4.65
CA SER A 66 23.06 1.26 5.20
C SER A 66 23.61 2.51 4.51
N GLU A 67 23.72 3.64 5.23
CA GLU A 67 24.52 4.76 4.76
C GLU A 67 25.93 4.24 4.49
N GLU A 68 26.37 4.29 3.24
CA GLU A 68 27.77 3.99 2.90
C GLU A 68 28.66 4.90 3.75
N VAL A 69 29.31 4.30 4.74
CA VAL A 69 30.25 5.00 5.61
C VAL A 69 31.44 5.38 4.74
N VAL A 70 31.45 6.62 4.25
CA VAL A 70 32.59 7.19 3.54
C VAL A 70 33.81 7.02 4.44
N PRO A 71 34.84 6.25 4.04
CA PRO A 71 35.98 6.00 4.91
C PRO A 71 36.73 7.32 5.11
N LYS A 72 36.67 7.87 6.33
CA LYS A 72 37.53 8.99 6.73
C LYS A 72 38.98 8.52 6.60
N GLN A 73 39.70 9.12 5.66
CA GLN A 73 41.15 8.94 5.50
C GLN A 73 41.83 9.21 6.84
N LYS A 74 42.61 8.24 7.32
CA LYS A 74 43.44 8.38 8.52
C LYS A 74 44.46 9.50 8.27
N GLN A 75 44.31 10.63 8.96
CA GLN A 75 45.40 11.58 9.11
C GLN A 75 46.44 10.95 10.04
N SER A 76 47.60 10.63 9.46
CA SER A 76 48.83 10.33 10.18
C SER A 76 49.28 11.60 10.92
N VAL A 77 49.30 11.54 12.25
CA VAL A 77 50.01 12.53 13.09
C VAL A 77 51.41 11.99 13.36
N SER A 78 52.42 12.73 12.90
CA SER A 78 53.83 12.61 13.29
C SER A 78 54.09 13.20 14.66
#